data_AF-A0A6B2G5F4-F1
#
_entry.id   AF-A0A6B2G5F4-F1
#
_cell.length_a   1.000
_cell.length_b   1.000
_cell.length_c   1.000
_cell.angle_alpha   90.00
_cell.angle_beta   90.00
_cell.angle_gamma   90.00
#
_symmetry.space_group_name_H-M   'P 1'
#
loop_
_entity.id
_entity.type
_entity.pdbx_description
1 polymer ?
#
loop_
_entity_poly.entity_id
_entity_poly.type
_entity_poly.pdbx_seq_one_letter_code
_entity_poly.pdbx_strand_id
1 'polypeptide(L)'
;MRFQSCIDNFIGFCAVICTYVIILYAIYSSVFIFLLSPLPISYGIPAFTIFILTTFVALICHIKCMISDPGSYKPVSIAIEKPICEMKGVKICSICGARKEIGTRHCRICKKCIR
;
A
#
# COMPACT_ATOMS: atom_id res chain seq x y z
N MET A 1 -14.78 -13.23 -12.69
CA MET A 1 -14.19 -12.09 -11.93
C MET A 1 -14.36 -12.17 -10.40
N ARG A 2 -15.42 -12.79 -9.84
CA ARG A 2 -15.57 -12.93 -8.37
C ARG A 2 -14.49 -13.77 -7.68
N PHE A 3 -14.03 -14.86 -8.31
CA PHE A 3 -13.00 -15.74 -7.76
C PHE A 3 -11.63 -15.05 -7.62
N GLN A 4 -11.20 -14.30 -8.64
CA GLN A 4 -9.95 -13.53 -8.62
C GLN A 4 -9.92 -12.51 -7.47
N SER A 5 -11.03 -11.77 -7.28
CA SER A 5 -11.14 -10.77 -6.20
C SER A 5 -11.01 -11.40 -4.80
N CYS A 6 -11.46 -12.65 -4.62
CA CYS A 6 -11.38 -13.34 -3.33
C CYS A 6 -9.95 -13.80 -3.02
N ILE A 7 -9.23 -14.28 -4.04
CA ILE A 7 -7.81 -14.68 -3.95
C ILE A 7 -6.94 -13.45 -3.67
N ASP A 8 -7.17 -12.34 -4.39
CA ASP A 8 -6.42 -11.10 -4.20
C ASP A 8 -6.61 -10.53 -2.77
N ASN A 9 -7.82 -10.62 -2.22
CA ASN A 9 -8.10 -10.20 -0.84
C ASN A 9 -7.39 -11.08 0.20
N PHE A 10 -7.37 -12.40 -0.02
CA PHE A 10 -6.71 -13.34 0.89
C PHE A 10 -5.19 -13.15 0.89
N ILE A 11 -4.58 -13.03 -0.30
CA ILE A 11 -3.14 -12.78 -0.43
C ILE A 11 -2.75 -11.45 0.21
N GLY A 12 -3.55 -10.40 0.00
CA GLY A 12 -3.35 -9.10 0.65
C GLY A 12 -3.39 -9.21 2.18
N PHE A 13 -4.36 -9.94 2.73
CA PHE A 13 -4.47 -10.17 4.16
C PHE A 13 -3.29 -10.96 4.74
N CYS A 14 -2.88 -12.04 4.06
CA CYS A 14 -1.71 -12.83 4.46
C CYS A 14 -0.44 -11.97 4.44
N ALA A 15 -0.24 -11.14 3.41
CA ALA A 15 0.91 -10.25 3.33
C ALA A 15 0.97 -9.30 4.53
N VAL A 16 -0.17 -8.71 4.91
CA VAL A 16 -0.26 -7.85 6.11
C VAL A 16 0.14 -8.65 7.35
N ILE A 17 -0.47 -9.81 7.60
CA ILE A 17 -0.13 -10.65 8.77
C ILE A 17 1.37 -10.96 8.80
N CYS A 18 1.94 -11.43 7.70
CA CYS A 18 3.36 -11.75 7.60
C CYS A 18 4.24 -10.56 7.96
N THR A 19 3.92 -9.36 7.48
CA THR A 19 4.66 -8.13 7.83
C THR A 19 4.63 -7.85 9.34
N TYR A 20 3.48 -7.96 9.99
CA TYR A 20 3.39 -7.75 11.44
C TYR A 20 4.13 -8.84 12.23
N VAL A 21 4.06 -10.11 11.82
CA VAL A 21 4.80 -11.21 12.45
C VAL A 21 6.31 -10.97 12.35
N ILE A 22 6.80 -10.57 11.18
CA ILE A 22 8.23 -10.26 10.97
C ILE A 22 8.67 -9.07 11.84
N ILE A 23 7.86 -8.01 11.93
CA ILE A 23 8.17 -6.86 12.78
C ILE A 23 8.23 -7.26 14.26
N LEU A 24 7.25 -8.03 14.75
CA LEU A 24 7.25 -8.51 16.13
C LEU A 24 8.46 -9.41 16.41
N TYR A 25 8.80 -10.31 15.49
CA TYR A 25 9.97 -11.16 15.59
C TYR A 25 11.27 -10.34 15.60
N ALA A 26 11.37 -9.29 14.79
CA ALA A 26 12.52 -8.39 14.78
C ALA A 26 12.67 -7.63 16.11
N ILE A 27 11.58 -7.16 16.71
CA ILE A 27 11.60 -6.53 18.03
C ILE A 27 12.05 -7.54 19.11
N TYR A 28 11.46 -8.74 19.10
CA TYR A 28 11.80 -9.80 20.05
C TYR A 28 13.28 -10.21 19.97
N SER A 29 13.76 -10.50 18.76
CA SER A 29 15.15 -10.90 18.53
C SER A 29 16.14 -9.79 18.88
N SER A 30 15.83 -8.53 18.58
CA SER A 30 16.68 -7.40 18.96
C SER A 30 16.81 -7.21 20.48
N VAL A 31 15.75 -7.46 21.26
CA VAL A 31 15.82 -7.46 22.74
C VAL A 31 16.74 -8.58 23.22
N PHE A 32 16.60 -9.79 22.66
CA PHE A 32 17.43 -10.93 23.03
C PHE A 32 18.91 -10.69 22.68
N ILE A 33 19.18 -10.16 21.50
CA ILE A 33 20.54 -9.78 21.06
C ILE A 33 21.10 -8.72 22.00
N PHE A 34 20.34 -7.68 22.34
CA PHE A 34 20.82 -6.64 23.26
C PHE A 34 21.13 -7.19 24.66
N LEU A 35 20.29 -8.09 25.18
CA LEU A 35 20.45 -8.67 26.52
C LEU A 35 21.63 -9.65 26.62
N LEU A 36 21.89 -10.42 25.55
CA LEU A 36 22.99 -11.40 25.50
C LEU A 36 24.30 -10.81 24.97
N SER A 37 24.27 -9.61 24.40
CA SER A 37 25.46 -9.04 23.76
C SER A 37 26.48 -8.57 24.79
N PRO A 38 27.77 -8.92 24.65
CA PRO A 38 28.85 -8.39 25.47
C PRO A 38 29.25 -6.95 25.09
N LEU A 39 28.43 -6.25 24.29
CA LEU A 39 28.72 -4.90 23.85
C LEU A 39 28.74 -3.91 25.02
N PRO A 40 29.67 -2.95 25.03
CA PRO A 40 29.67 -1.87 26.01
C PRO A 40 28.36 -1.08 25.96
N ILE A 41 27.82 -0.76 27.14
CA ILE A 41 26.54 -0.06 27.34
C ILE A 41 26.47 1.25 26.54
N SER A 42 27.62 1.95 26.40
CA SER A 42 27.75 3.20 25.65
C SER A 42 27.40 3.09 24.16
N TYR A 43 27.55 1.90 23.56
CA TYR A 43 27.21 1.65 22.16
C TYR A 43 25.94 0.82 22.00
N GLY A 44 25.66 -0.09 22.95
CA GLY A 44 24.47 -0.93 22.92
C GLY A 44 23.16 -0.13 23.05
N ILE A 45 23.06 0.75 24.05
CA ILE A 45 21.85 1.55 24.30
C ILE A 45 21.48 2.44 23.10
N PRO A 46 22.38 3.25 22.52
CA PRO A 46 22.00 4.09 21.39
C PRO A 46 21.62 3.28 20.16
N ALA A 47 22.33 2.17 19.86
CA ALA A 47 21.99 1.31 18.73
C ALA A 47 20.60 0.67 18.89
N PHE A 48 20.28 0.17 20.08
CA PHE A 48 18.97 -0.40 20.39
C PHE A 48 17.86 0.66 20.31
N THR A 49 18.11 1.86 20.81
CA THR A 49 17.15 2.98 20.77
C THR A 49 16.86 3.40 19.33
N ILE A 50 17.89 3.55 18.49
CA ILE A 50 17.73 3.88 17.07
C ILE A 50 16.90 2.79 16.37
N PHE A 51 17.22 1.52 16.61
CA PHE A 51 16.49 0.40 16.02
C PHE A 51 15.00 0.43 16.38
N ILE A 52 14.67 0.65 17.67
CA ILE A 52 13.29 0.76 18.14
C ILE A 52 12.57 1.92 17.45
N LEU A 53 13.17 3.11 17.43
CA LEU A 53 12.55 4.29 16.85
C LEU A 53 12.29 4.11 15.35
N THR A 54 13.27 3.59 14.60
CA THR A 54 13.10 3.30 13.18
C THR A 54 12.00 2.27 12.94
N THR A 55 11.90 1.24 13.78
CA THR A 55 10.85 0.22 13.69
C THR A 55 9.46 0.82 13.91
N PHE A 56 9.29 1.70 14.91
CA PHE A 56 8.03 2.41 15.14
C PHE A 56 7.65 3.31 13.96
N VAL A 57 8.60 4.08 13.43
CA VAL A 57 8.36 4.94 12.27
C VAL A 57 7.95 4.10 11.06
N ALA A 58 8.64 2.99 10.80
CA ALA A 58 8.30 2.08 9.70
C ALA A 58 6.88 1.52 9.84
N LEU A 59 6.48 1.12 11.05
CA LEU A 59 5.13 0.61 11.33
C LEU A 59 4.06 1.68 11.13
N ILE A 60 4.30 2.90 11.59
CA ILE A 60 3.40 4.04 11.36
C ILE A 60 3.26 4.31 9.86
N CYS A 61 4.37 4.34 9.12
CA CYS A 61 4.36 4.51 7.66
C CYS A 61 3.56 3.40 6.97
N HIS A 62 3.76 2.14 7.36
CA HIS A 62 3.04 1.01 6.79
C HIS A 62 1.54 1.13 7.04
N ILE A 63 1.13 1.44 8.27
CA ILE A 63 -0.28 1.66 8.63
C ILE A 63 -0.88 2.80 7.80
N LYS A 64 -0.17 3.94 7.71
CA LYS A 64 -0.65 5.08 6.92
C LYS A 64 -0.78 4.73 5.45
N CYS A 65 0.16 3.99 4.87
CA CYS A 65 0.07 3.53 3.49
C CYS A 65 -1.09 2.56 3.25
N MET A 66 -1.41 1.69 4.21
CA MET A 66 -2.52 0.73 4.10
C MET A 66 -3.90 1.39 4.24
N ILE A 67 -4.02 2.40 5.11
CA ILE A 67 -5.29 3.10 5.36
C ILE A 67 -5.54 4.23 4.35
N SER A 68 -4.47 4.82 3.81
CA SER A 68 -4.61 5.89 2.82
C SER A 68 -5.21 5.33 1.53
N ASP A 69 -6.37 5.86 1.15
CA ASP A 69 -6.94 5.60 -0.17
C ASP A 69 -5.90 5.99 -1.24
N PRO A 70 -5.60 5.13 -2.23
CA PRO A 70 -4.64 5.44 -3.30
C PRO A 70 -5.03 6.63 -4.21
N GLY A 71 -5.91 7.53 -3.81
CA GLY A 71 -6.37 8.65 -4.62
C GLY A 71 -7.41 8.19 -5.64
N SER A 72 -8.64 7.99 -5.18
CA SER A 72 -9.78 7.69 -6.04
C SER A 72 -10.07 8.85 -6.99
N TYR A 73 -9.85 8.67 -8.30
CA TYR A 73 -10.40 9.58 -9.30
C TYR A 73 -11.92 9.42 -9.31
N LYS A 74 -12.67 10.49 -9.00
CA LYS A 74 -14.13 10.50 -9.15
C LYS A 74 -14.45 10.66 -10.64
N PRO A 75 -14.97 9.62 -11.33
CA PRO A 75 -15.37 9.79 -12.71
C PRO A 75 -16.50 10.81 -12.76
N VAL A 76 -16.31 11.89 -13.52
CA VAL A 76 -17.40 12.80 -13.87
C VAL A 76 -18.38 11.97 -14.69
N SER A 77 -19.52 11.62 -14.08
CA SER A 77 -20.60 10.84 -14.68
C SER A 77 -21.28 11.65 -15.77
N ILE A 78 -20.67 11.67 -16.95
CA ILE A 78 -21.32 12.14 -18.17
C ILE A 78 -21.31 10.93 -19.09
N ALA A 79 -22.29 10.06 -18.88
CA ALA A 79 -22.72 9.10 -19.89
C ALA A 79 -23.45 9.92 -20.98
N ILE A 80 -22.70 10.60 -21.83
CA ILE A 80 -23.25 11.01 -23.13
C ILE A 80 -23.11 9.80 -24.02
N GLU A 81 -24.22 9.10 -24.15
CA GLU A 81 -24.55 8.20 -25.25
C GLU A 81 -24.15 8.86 -26.58
N LYS A 82 -22.97 8.51 -27.10
CA LYS A 82 -22.59 8.51 -28.54
C LYS A 82 -21.10 8.13 -28.72
N PRO A 83 -20.78 7.15 -29.58
CA PRO A 83 -19.42 6.76 -29.92
C PRO A 83 -18.90 7.67 -31.04
N ILE A 84 -18.75 8.96 -30.77
CA ILE A 84 -18.18 9.89 -31.76
C ILE A 84 -17.32 10.86 -30.97
N CYS A 85 -16.01 10.60 -30.97
CA CYS A 85 -14.91 11.56 -30.84
C CYS A 85 -13.67 10.87 -30.25
N GLU A 86 -12.96 10.12 -31.10
CA GLU A 86 -11.49 10.19 -31.13
C GLU A 86 -11.01 11.56 -31.64
N MET A 87 -11.64 12.65 -31.17
CA MET A 87 -11.18 14.00 -31.48
C MET A 87 -10.15 14.39 -30.44
N LYS A 88 -8.89 14.11 -30.79
CA LYS A 88 -7.64 14.70 -30.27
C LYS A 88 -7.61 14.91 -28.74
N GLY A 89 -7.26 13.86 -28.00
CA GLY A 89 -6.65 14.00 -26.66
C GLY A 89 -7.44 13.44 -25.47
N VAL A 90 -8.68 12.99 -25.66
CA VAL A 90 -9.50 12.45 -24.57
C VAL A 90 -9.47 10.92 -24.58
N LYS A 91 -8.70 10.30 -23.68
CA LYS A 91 -8.73 8.84 -23.47
C LYS A 91 -9.94 8.48 -22.60
N ILE A 92 -10.60 7.35 -22.85
CA ILE A 92 -11.70 6.82 -22.03
C ILE A 92 -11.22 5.50 -21.40
N CYS A 93 -11.63 5.22 -20.16
CA CYS A 93 -11.36 3.92 -19.54
C CYS A 93 -12.28 2.84 -20.15
N SER A 94 -11.72 1.78 -20.72
CA SER A 94 -12.48 0.67 -21.31
C SER A 94 -13.32 -0.14 -20.32
N ILE A 95 -13.02 -0.04 -19.01
CA ILE A 95 -13.71 -0.78 -17.94
C ILE A 95 -14.74 0.11 -17.24
N CYS A 96 -14.38 1.35 -16.91
CA CYS A 96 -15.28 2.26 -16.20
C CYS A 96 -16.17 3.10 -17.13
N GLY A 97 -15.89 3.16 -18.43
CA GLY A 97 -16.60 4.01 -19.39
C GLY A 97 -16.43 5.53 -19.18
N ALA A 98 -15.62 5.93 -18.19
CA ALA A 98 -15.44 7.33 -17.81
C ALA A 98 -14.29 8.01 -18.56
N ARG A 99 -14.41 9.33 -18.72
CA ARG A 99 -13.34 10.19 -19.25
C ARG A 99 -12.10 10.06 -18.37
N LYS A 100 -10.95 9.81 -19.01
CA LYS A 100 -9.66 9.57 -18.37
C LYS A 100 -8.78 10.82 -18.49
N GLU A 101 -8.24 11.31 -17.37
CA GLU A 101 -7.18 12.31 -17.39
C GLU A 101 -5.83 11.68 -17.76
N ILE A 102 -4.92 12.48 -18.33
CA ILE A 102 -3.58 12.02 -18.76
C ILE A 102 -2.82 11.51 -17.53
N GLY A 103 -2.36 10.26 -17.56
CA GLY A 103 -1.58 9.63 -16.48
C GLY A 103 -2.33 8.59 -15.65
N THR A 104 -3.66 8.69 -15.50
CA THR A 104 -4.42 7.73 -14.66
C THR A 104 -4.33 6.28 -15.16
N ARG A 105 -4.51 5.30 -14.28
CA ARG A 105 -4.65 3.87 -14.67
C ARG A 105 -5.80 3.22 -13.91
N HIS A 106 -6.52 2.33 -14.57
CA HIS A 106 -7.55 1.52 -13.92
C HIS A 106 -6.89 0.43 -13.09
N CYS A 107 -7.10 0.44 -11.77
CA CYS A 107 -6.67 -0.63 -10.90
C CYS A 107 -7.76 -1.69 -10.80
N ARG A 108 -7.47 -2.92 -11.24
CA ARG A 108 -8.43 -4.04 -11.19
C ARG A 108 -8.73 -4.47 -9.75
N ILE A 109 -7.77 -4.32 -8.85
CA ILE A 109 -7.89 -4.69 -7.42
C ILE A 109 -8.83 -3.69 -6.72
N CYS A 110 -8.53 -2.39 -6.81
CA CYS A 110 -9.35 -1.34 -6.20
C CYS A 110 -10.64 -1.02 -6.98
N LYS A 111 -10.80 -1.57 -8.19
CA LYS A 111 -11.93 -1.36 -9.12
C LYS A 111 -12.22 0.11 -9.43
N LYS A 112 -11.18 0.95 -9.40
CA LYS A 112 -11.27 2.39 -9.63
C LYS A 112 -10.09 2.89 -10.45
N CYS A 113 -10.31 4.00 -11.14
CA CYS A 113 -9.22 4.73 -11.78
C CYS A 113 -8.42 5.47 -10.70
N ILE A 114 -7.11 5.28 -10.71
CA ILE A 114 -6.15 5.89 -9.79
C ILE A 114 -5.27 6.84 -10.60
N ARG A 115 -4.87 7.96 -9.99
CA ARG A 115 -3.98 8.95 -10.60
C ARG A 115 -2.54 8.45 -10.70
#